data_AF-A0A239BTA8-F1
#
_entry.id   AF-A0A239BTA8-F1
#
_cell.length_a   1.000
_cell.length_b   1.000
_cell.length_c   1.000
_cell.angle_alpha   90.00
_cell.angle_beta   90.00
_cell.angle_gamma   90.00
#
_symmetry.space_group_name_H-M   'P 1'
#
loop_
_entity.id
_entity.type
_entity.pdbx_description
1 polymer ?
#
loop_
_entity_poly.entity_id
_entity_poly.type
_entity_poly.pdbx_seq_one_letter_code
_entity_poly.pdbx_strand_id
1 'polypeptide(L)' 'MPSDFHYDELVKLLGYFGFEEIKVGKTAGSRVRFQDEHGTPIMLHKPHPNGIMKLYQLKQIKELLKL' A
#
# COMPACT_ATOMS: atom_id res chain seq x y z
N MET A 1 11.10 0.35 11.39
CA MET A 1 9.90 0.92 10.74
C MET A 1 9.04 1.54 11.83
N PRO A 2 8.37 2.68 11.56
CA PRO A 2 7.39 3.29 12.46
C PRO A 2 6.29 2.30 12.86
N SER A 3 5.81 2.40 14.10
CA SER A 3 4.73 1.55 14.64
C SER A 3 3.33 2.10 14.35
N ASP A 4 3.24 3.35 13.93
CA ASP A 4 2.02 4.16 13.79
C ASP A 4 1.82 4.68 12.36
N PHE A 5 2.55 4.13 11.39
CA PHE A 5 2.44 4.54 9.98
C PHE A 5 1.05 4.27 9.43
N HIS A 6 0.37 5.34 8.99
CA HIS A 6 -1.00 5.28 8.53
C HIS A 6 -1.07 4.93 7.04
N TYR A 7 -2.19 4.32 6.63
CA TYR A 7 -2.45 3.98 5.23
C TYR A 7 -2.31 5.18 4.28
N ASP A 8 -2.77 6.36 4.71
CA ASP A 8 -2.68 7.58 3.88
C ASP A 8 -1.22 8.03 3.67
N GLU A 9 -0.33 7.75 4.61
CA GLU A 9 1.11 7.97 4.44
C GLU A 9 1.69 6.99 3.42
N LEU A 10 1.22 5.75 3.41
CA LEU A 10 1.60 4.77 2.40
C LEU A 10 1.14 5.19 1.01
N VAL A 11 -0.10 5.67 0.86
CA VAL A 11 -0.63 6.16 -0.42
C VAL A 11 0.24 7.29 -0.96
N LYS A 12 0.60 8.26 -0.12
CA LYS A 12 1.52 9.35 -0.50
C LYS A 12 2.91 8.85 -0.88
N LEU A 13 3.49 7.96 -0.05
CA LEU A 13 4.79 7.36 -0.32
C LEU A 13 4.80 6.65 -1.68
N LEU A 14 3.84 5.76 -1.92
CA LEU A 14 3.73 5.03 -3.18
C LEU A 14 3.49 5.97 -4.37
N GLY A 15 2.71 7.04 -4.18
CA GLY A 15 2.53 8.10 -5.17
C GLY A 15 3.84 8.79 -5.57
N TYR A 16 4.75 9.04 -4.62
CA TYR A 16 6.10 9.57 -4.94
C TYR A 16 6.94 8.61 -5.80
N PHE A 17 6.67 7.30 -5.72
CA PHE A 17 7.31 6.28 -6.56
C PHE A 17 6.52 6.00 -7.86
N GLY A 18 5.50 6.79 -8.18
CA GLY A 18 4.72 6.65 -9.41
C GLY A 18 3.63 5.57 -9.36
N PHE A 19 3.30 5.04 -8.17
CA PHE A 19 2.22 4.07 -8.00
C PHE A 19 0.89 4.76 -7.68
N GLU A 20 -0.19 4.31 -8.32
CA GLU A 20 -1.55 4.79 -8.07
C GLU A 20 -2.45 3.69 -7.51
N GLU A 21 -3.36 4.04 -6.60
CA GLU A 21 -4.35 3.10 -6.07
C GLU A 21 -5.43 2.78 -7.12
N ILE A 22 -5.59 1.50 -7.44
CA ILE A 22 -6.60 0.99 -8.36
C ILE A 22 -7.77 0.43 -7.57
N LYS A 23 -8.97 0.89 -7.92
CA LYS A 23 -10.23 0.34 -7.40
C LYS A 23 -10.42 -1.10 -7.88
N VAL A 24 -10.12 -2.04 -6.98
CA VAL A 24 -10.54 -3.44 -7.14
C VAL A 24 -12.04 -3.53 -6.86
N GLY A 25 -12.78 -4.27 -7.70
CA GLY A 25 -14.25 -4.26 -7.73
C GLY A 25 -14.94 -4.56 -6.38
N LYS A 26 -16.27 -4.39 -6.33
CA LYS A 26 -17.09 -4.42 -5.10
C LYS A 26 -16.94 -5.67 -4.21
N THR A 27 -16.41 -6.78 -4.72
CA THR A 27 -16.21 -8.04 -3.99
C THR A 27 -14.82 -8.19 -3.35
N ALA A 28 -13.90 -7.24 -3.52
CA ALA A 28 -12.51 -7.37 -3.09
C ALA A 28 -12.27 -7.21 -1.58
N GLY A 29 -13.27 -6.76 -0.81
CA GLY A 29 -13.13 -6.51 0.61
C GLY A 29 -12.09 -5.44 0.91
N SER A 30 -11.24 -5.64 1.93
CA SER A 30 -10.16 -4.72 2.28
C SER A 30 -8.93 -4.81 1.36
N ARG A 31 -8.95 -5.64 0.31
CA ARG A 31 -7.81 -5.74 -0.60
C ARG A 31 -7.73 -4.47 -1.45
N VAL A 32 -6.53 -3.92 -1.54
CA VAL A 32 -6.20 -2.76 -2.39
C VAL A 32 -5.05 -3.12 -3.31
N ARG A 33 -5.07 -2.55 -4.51
CA ARG A 33 -4.02 -2.71 -5.51
C ARG A 33 -3.43 -1.34 -5.81
N PHE A 34 -2.11 -1.25 -5.85
CA PHE A 34 -1.43 -0.13 -6.48
C PHE A 34 -0.75 -0.59 -7.77
N GLN A 35 -0.58 0.31 -8.73
CA GLN A 35 0.08 0.01 -9.99
C GLN A 35 0.89 1.21 -10.47
N ASP A 36 2.09 0.98 -10.98
CA ASP A 36 2.89 2.01 -11.66
C ASP A 36 2.53 2.12 -13.16
N GLU A 37 3.14 3.06 -13.87
CA GLU A 37 2.93 3.26 -15.31
C GLU A 37 3.36 2.06 -16.18
N HIS A 38 4.24 1.20 -15.66
CA HIS A 38 4.72 -0.01 -16.33
C HIS A 38 3.83 -1.24 -16.04
N GLY A 39 2.81 -1.07 -15.20
CA GLY A 39 1.87 -2.12 -14.85
C GLY A 39 2.31 -2.98 -13.66
N THR A 40 3.41 -2.66 -12.97
CA THR A 40 3.90 -3.40 -11.79
C THR A 40 2.89 -3.29 -10.66
N PRO A 41 2.31 -4.42 -10.19
CA PRO A 41 1.28 -4.36 -9.17
C PRO A 41 1.85 -4.51 -7.75
N ILE A 42 1.31 -3.75 -6.81
CA ILE A 42 1.45 -3.96 -5.37
C ILE A 42 0.08 -4.34 -4.81
N MET A 43 -0.02 -5.49 -4.14
CA MET A 43 -1.28 -5.94 -3.53
C MET A 43 -1.16 -5.93 -2.02
N LEU A 44 -2.07 -5.22 -1.37
CA LEU A 44 -2.09 -5.08 0.09
C LEU A 44 -3.50 -5.28 0.64
N HIS A 45 -3.57 -5.44 1.96
CA HIS A 45 -4.82 -5.32 2.69
C HIS A 45 -4.83 -3.97 3.39
N LYS A 46 -5.87 -3.16 3.12
CA LYS A 46 -6.11 -1.89 3.80
C LYS A 46 -6.29 -2.17 5.31
N PRO A 47 -5.53 -1.48 6.16
CA PRO A 47 -5.66 -1.65 7.60
C PRO A 47 -7.02 -1.13 8.08
N HIS A 48 -7.72 -1.95 8.86
CA HIS A 48 -8.97 -1.61 9.51
C HIS A 48 -8.95 -2.14 10.96
N PRO A 49 -9.58 -1.43 11.92
CA PRO A 49 -10.37 -0.21 11.74
C PRO A 49 -9.57 1.11 11.82
N ASN A 50 -8.38 1.10 12.43
CA ASN A 50 -7.64 2.30 12.81
C ASN A 50 -6.71 2.88 11.71
N GLY A 51 -6.61 2.21 10.56
CA GLY A 51 -5.78 2.69 9.44
C GLY A 51 -4.26 2.52 9.62
N ILE A 52 -3.80 1.91 10.71
CA ILE A 52 -2.36 1.70 10.99
C ILE A 52 -1.85 0.47 10.24
N MET A 53 -0.79 0.66 9.44
CA MET A 53 -0.18 -0.37 8.64
C MET A 53 0.46 -1.46 9.50
N LYS A 54 0.25 -2.73 9.13
CA LYS A 54 0.94 -3.83 9.81
C LYS A 54 2.42 -3.80 9.48
N LEU A 55 3.28 -4.02 10.47
CA LEU A 55 4.73 -3.96 10.33
C LEU A 55 5.28 -4.83 9.18
N TYR A 56 4.69 -6.01 8.94
CA TYR A 56 5.13 -6.87 7.84
C TYR A 56 4.85 -6.27 6.46
N GLN A 57 3.74 -5.52 6.30
CA GLN A 57 3.42 -4.85 5.04
C GLN A 57 4.44 -3.73 4.78
N LEU A 58 4.80 -2.98 5.82
CA LEU A 58 5.82 -1.94 5.71
C LEU A 58 7.18 -2.53 5.30
N LYS A 59 7.56 -3.68 5.87
CA LYS A 59 8.80 -4.38 5.47
C LYS A 59 8.78 -4.80 4.00
N GLN A 60 7.67 -5.39 3.53
CA GLN A 60 7.52 -5.76 2.12
C GLN A 60 7.63 -4.56 1.18
N ILE A 61 7.01 -3.43 1.53
CA ILE A 61 7.11 -2.19 0.76
C ILE A 61 8.53 -1.65 0.76
N LYS A 62 9.21 -1.67 1.91
CA LYS A 62 10.61 -1.24 2.01
C LYS A 62 11.52 -2.05 1.08
N GLU A 63 11.37 -3.38 1.09
CA GLU A 63 12.13 -4.28 0.21
C GLU A 63 11.82 -4.02 -1.26
N LEU A 64 10.54 -3.85 -1.61
CA LEU A 64 10.10 -3.55 -2.97
C LEU A 64 10.69 -2.24 -3.50
N LEU A 65 10.63 -1.18 -2.69
CA LEU A 65 11.13 0.15 -3.05
C LEU A 65 12.65 0.31 -2.87
N LYS A 66 13.33 -0.73 -2.38
CA LYS A 66 14.78 -0.73 -2.08
C LYS A 66 15.21 0.41 -1.14
N LEU A 67 14.38 0.68 -0.13
CA LEU A 67 14.64 1.66 0.95
C LEU A 67 15.34 1.01 2.15
#